data_AF-A0A6B3E7P2-F1
#
_entry.id   AF-A0A6B3E7P2-F1
#
_cell.length_a   1.000
_cell.length_b   1.000
_cell.length_c   1.000
_cell.angle_alpha   90.00
_cell.angle_beta   90.00
_cell.angle_gamma   90.00
#
_symmetry.space_group_name_H-M   'P 1'
#
loop_
_entity.id
_entity.type
_entity.pdbx_description
1 polymer ?
#
loop_
_entity_poly.entity_id
_entity_poly.type
_entity_poly.pdbx_seq_one_letter_code
_entity_poly.pdbx_strand_id
1 'polypeptide(L)'
;DRLRAAVALREAGNAEDARTALLALSAAYPRDPEIAYQTAWAHDVLGREAAAVPFYETALAGADALGAEDRHGVYLGLGSTYRILGRYEDAVATLEAGL
;
A
#
# COMPACT_ATOMS: atom_id res chain seq x y z
N ASP A 1 -9.24 13.19 10.17
CA ASP A 1 -9.96 11.91 10.43
C ASP A 1 -8.91 10.88 10.84
N ARG A 2 -9.30 9.62 11.08
CA ARG A 2 -8.38 8.57 11.56
C ARG A 2 -7.32 8.16 10.53
N LEU A 3 -7.66 8.13 9.24
CA LEU A 3 -6.73 7.80 8.17
C LEU A 3 -5.66 8.88 8.06
N ARG A 4 -6.06 10.16 7.98
CA ARG A 4 -5.11 11.29 7.95
C ARG A 4 -4.15 11.28 9.14
N ALA A 5 -4.62 10.93 10.34
CA ALA A 5 -3.75 10.82 11.51
C ALA A 5 -2.71 9.69 11.37
N ALA A 6 -3.11 8.54 10.82
CA ALA A 6 -2.21 7.42 10.59
C ALA A 6 -1.18 7.72 9.48
N VAL A 7 -1.59 8.41 8.42
CA VAL A 7 -0.67 8.89 7.36
C VAL A 7 0.35 9.88 7.93
N ALA A 8 -0.08 10.82 8.77
CA ALA A 8 0.82 11.77 9.42
C ALA A 8 1.86 11.07 10.32
N LEU A 9 1.50 9.98 11.00
CA LEU A 9 2.47 9.18 11.76
C LEU A 9 3.55 8.59 10.85
N ARG A 10 3.16 8.06 9.68
CA ARG A 10 4.11 7.50 8.70
C ARG A 10 5.05 8.59 8.19
N GLU A 11 4.52 9.74 7.78
CA GLU A 11 5.29 10.88 7.28
C GLU A 11 6.26 11.44 8.33
N ALA A 12 5.90 11.36 9.61
CA ALA A 12 6.77 11.73 10.72
C ALA A 12 7.84 10.67 11.06
N GLY A 13 7.91 9.55 10.33
CA GLY A 13 8.85 8.45 10.57
C GLY A 13 8.40 7.44 11.62
N ASN A 14 7.21 7.60 12.22
CA ASN A 14 6.65 6.68 13.21
C ASN A 14 5.91 5.52 12.53
N ALA A 15 6.65 4.76 11.72
CA ALA A 15 6.06 3.77 10.81
C ALA A 15 5.35 2.59 11.52
N GLU A 16 5.82 2.14 12.69
CA GLU A 16 5.14 1.09 13.45
C GLU A 16 3.79 1.54 14.04
N ASP A 17 3.73 2.77 14.55
CA ASP A 17 2.47 3.35 15.06
C ASP A 17 1.48 3.58 13.92
N ALA A 18 1.97 4.09 12.78
CA ALA A 18 1.18 4.23 11.57
C ALA A 18 0.62 2.88 11.12
N ARG A 19 1.46 1.84 11.04
CA ARG A 19 1.05 0.48 10.66
C ARG A 19 -0.02 -0.06 11.61
N THR A 20 0.13 0.13 12.91
CA THR A 20 -0.85 -0.33 13.91
C THR A 20 -2.20 0.33 13.70
N ALA A 21 -2.22 1.66 13.50
CA ALA A 21 -3.45 2.39 13.22
C ALA A 21 -4.09 1.99 11.88
N LEU A 22 -3.26 1.79 10.85
CA LEU A 22 -3.70 1.41 9.51
C LEU A 22 -4.26 -0.02 9.45
N LEU A 23 -3.67 -0.97 10.19
CA LEU A 23 -4.23 -2.31 10.34
C LEU A 23 -5.61 -2.29 10.99
N ALA A 24 -5.81 -1.46 12.02
CA ALA A 24 -7.11 -1.30 12.65
C ALA A 24 -8.15 -0.69 11.69
N LEU A 25 -7.74 0.26 10.86
CA LEU A 25 -8.59 0.83 9.81
C LEU A 25 -8.90 -0.20 8.71
N SER A 26 -7.91 -0.96 8.26
CA SER A 26 -8.11 -2.00 7.24
C SER A 26 -9.03 -3.10 7.74
N ALA A 27 -8.98 -3.47 9.03
CA ALA A 27 -9.95 -4.39 9.62
C ALA A 27 -11.39 -3.84 9.64
N ALA A 28 -11.56 -2.53 9.84
CA ALA A 28 -12.88 -1.87 9.82
C ALA A 28 -13.41 -1.63 8.40
N TYR A 29 -12.51 -1.41 7.43
CA TYR A 29 -12.80 -1.09 6.04
C TYR A 29 -11.99 -1.97 5.08
N PRO A 30 -12.27 -3.29 5.04
CA PRO A 30 -11.40 -4.28 4.40
C PRO A 30 -11.32 -4.20 2.87
N ARG A 31 -12.11 -3.32 2.24
CA ARG A 31 -12.14 -3.11 0.79
C ARG A 31 -11.92 -1.65 0.39
N ASP A 32 -11.57 -0.81 1.34
CA ASP A 32 -11.28 0.60 1.06
C ASP A 32 -9.87 0.70 0.44
N PRO A 33 -9.76 1.16 -0.81
CA PRO A 33 -8.50 1.12 -1.54
C PRO A 33 -7.47 2.13 -1.02
N GLU A 34 -7.91 3.27 -0.47
CA GLU A 34 -7.01 4.28 0.08
C GLU A 34 -6.40 3.74 1.38
N ILE A 35 -7.22 3.19 2.26
CA ILE A 35 -6.76 2.55 3.51
C ILE A 35 -5.82 1.38 3.18
N ALA A 36 -6.17 0.55 2.21
CA ALA A 36 -5.33 -0.58 1.80
C ALA A 36 -3.97 -0.10 1.27
N TYR A 37 -3.95 0.93 0.41
CA TYR A 37 -2.70 1.50 -0.11
C TYR A 37 -1.80 2.03 1.01
N GLN A 38 -2.36 2.84 1.91
CA GLN A 38 -1.59 3.38 3.03
C GLN A 38 -1.08 2.26 3.96
N THR A 39 -1.88 1.21 4.18
CA THR A 39 -1.48 0.04 4.97
C THR A 39 -0.33 -0.73 4.32
N ALA A 40 -0.37 -0.90 2.99
CA ALA A 40 0.70 -1.53 2.23
C ALA A 40 2.01 -0.75 2.34
N TRP A 41 1.96 0.56 2.13
CA TRP A 41 3.13 1.43 2.23
C TRP A 41 3.73 1.39 3.65
N ALA A 42 2.92 1.39 4.71
CA ALA A 42 3.42 1.26 6.07
C ALA A 42 4.18 -0.07 6.32
N HIS A 43 3.79 -1.17 5.65
CA HIS A 43 4.53 -2.41 5.69
C HIS A 43 5.85 -2.32 4.91
N ASP A 44 5.84 -1.76 3.69
CA ASP A 44 7.04 -1.61 2.87
C ASP A 44 8.12 -0.75 3.55
N VAL A 45 7.75 0.38 4.16
CA VAL A 45 8.70 1.25 4.90
C VAL A 45 9.39 0.51 6.05
N LEU A 46 8.75 -0.55 6.57
CA LEU A 46 9.28 -1.40 7.63
C LEU A 46 10.01 -2.65 7.10
N GLY A 47 10.20 -2.77 5.78
CA GLY A 47 10.82 -3.95 5.16
C GLY A 47 9.97 -5.22 5.32
N ARG A 48 8.64 -5.07 5.27
CA ARG A 48 7.67 -6.17 5.41
C ARG A 48 6.95 -6.42 4.08
N GLU A 49 7.71 -6.57 3.01
CA GLU A 49 7.22 -6.62 1.63
C GLU A 49 6.18 -7.73 1.43
N ALA A 50 6.45 -8.94 1.94
CA ALA A 50 5.52 -10.06 1.83
C ALA A 50 4.17 -9.77 2.49
N ALA A 51 4.15 -8.98 3.57
CA ALA A 51 2.93 -8.57 4.24
C ALA A 51 2.26 -7.36 3.57
N ALA A 52 2.99 -6.56 2.78
CA ALA A 52 2.45 -5.44 2.02
C ALA A 52 1.62 -5.90 0.82
N VAL A 53 2.04 -6.99 0.15
CA VAL A 53 1.39 -7.55 -1.06
C VAL A 53 -0.14 -7.63 -0.98
N PRO A 54 -0.76 -8.30 0.01
CA PRO A 54 -2.22 -8.44 0.04
C PRO A 54 -2.96 -7.09 0.17
N PHE A 55 -2.33 -6.08 0.78
CA PHE A 55 -2.91 -4.75 0.89
C PHE A 55 -2.79 -3.97 -0.42
N TYR A 56 -1.67 -4.08 -1.13
CA TYR A 56 -1.57 -3.53 -2.49
C TYR A 56 -2.55 -4.20 -3.46
N GLU A 57 -2.70 -5.52 -3.41
CA GLU A 57 -3.67 -6.25 -4.25
C GLU A 57 -5.11 -5.79 -3.95
N THR A 58 -5.42 -5.52 -2.68
CA THR A 58 -6.71 -4.94 -2.26
C THR A 58 -6.88 -3.51 -2.79
N ALA A 59 -5.85 -2.67 -2.70
CA ALA A 59 -5.87 -1.31 -3.22
C ALA A 59 -6.06 -1.30 -4.75
N LEU A 60 -5.36 -2.19 -5.44
CA LEU A 60 -5.42 -2.33 -6.89
C LEU A 60 -6.81 -2.78 -7.36
N ALA A 61 -7.46 -3.68 -6.63
CA ALA A 61 -8.82 -4.13 -6.92
C ALA A 61 -9.87 -3.00 -6.84
N GLY A 62 -9.58 -1.92 -6.10
CA GLY A 62 -10.42 -0.73 -5.97
C GLY A 62 -9.82 0.54 -6.60
N ALA A 63 -8.80 0.41 -7.45
CA ALA A 63 -7.99 1.53 -7.93
C ALA A 63 -8.78 2.62 -8.70
N ASP A 64 -9.95 2.28 -9.26
CA ASP A 64 -10.82 3.24 -9.94
C ASP A 64 -11.42 4.29 -9.00
N ALA A 65 -11.49 4.00 -7.69
CA ALA A 65 -11.92 4.95 -6.67
C ALA A 65 -10.79 5.86 -6.19
N LEU A 66 -9.54 5.59 -6.60
CA LEU A 66 -8.37 6.38 -6.23
C LEU A 66 -8.12 7.53 -7.20
N GLY A 67 -7.53 8.61 -6.67
CA GLY A 67 -6.93 9.65 -7.49
C GLY A 67 -5.80 9.09 -8.39
N ALA A 68 -5.48 9.80 -9.46
CA ALA A 68 -4.45 9.35 -10.41
C ALA A 68 -3.08 9.15 -9.75
N GLU A 69 -2.71 10.02 -8.81
CA GLU A 69 -1.45 9.94 -8.07
C GLU A 69 -1.40 8.69 -7.18
N ASP A 70 -2.41 8.47 -6.35
CA ASP A 70 -2.48 7.28 -5.48
C ASP A 70 -2.54 5.99 -6.30
N ARG A 71 -3.31 5.98 -7.39
CA ARG A 71 -3.35 4.82 -8.30
C ARG A 71 -1.97 4.51 -8.86
N HIS A 72 -1.23 5.51 -9.34
CA HIS A 72 0.15 5.31 -9.80
C HIS A 72 1.05 4.82 -8.66
N GLY A 73 0.88 5.37 -7.45
CA GLY A 73 1.57 4.94 -6.24
C GLY A 73 1.33 3.47 -5.88
N VAL A 74 0.13 2.94 -6.09
CA VAL A 74 -0.21 1.52 -5.89
C VAL A 74 0.58 0.62 -6.84
N TYR A 75 0.58 0.93 -8.15
CA TYR A 75 1.34 0.15 -9.14
C TYR A 75 2.84 0.20 -8.88
N LEU A 76 3.38 1.39 -8.60
CA LEU A 76 4.80 1.58 -8.30
C LEU A 76 5.21 0.82 -7.03
N GLY A 77 4.41 0.94 -5.97
CA GLY A 77 4.62 0.26 -4.70
C GLY A 77 4.65 -1.25 -4.88
N LEU A 78 3.55 -1.83 -5.40
CA LEU A 78 3.42 -3.28 -5.60
C LEU A 78 4.52 -3.84 -6.51
N GLY A 79 4.82 -3.15 -7.62
CA GLY A 79 5.90 -3.56 -8.51
C GLY A 79 7.26 -3.58 -7.82
N SER A 80 7.57 -2.57 -7.00
CA SER A 80 8.80 -2.55 -6.20
C SER A 80 8.82 -3.66 -5.15
N THR A 81 7.70 -3.90 -4.46
CA THR A 81 7.53 -4.98 -3.49
C THR A 81 7.79 -6.35 -4.13
N TYR A 82 7.19 -6.64 -5.29
CA TYR A 82 7.44 -7.89 -6.02
C TYR A 82 8.90 -8.05 -6.43
N ARG A 83 9.55 -6.97 -6.88
CA ARG A 83 10.98 -7.00 -7.22
C ARG A 83 11.85 -7.34 -6.00
N ILE A 84 11.56 -6.79 -4.82
CA ILE A 84 12.30 -7.11 -3.59
C ILE A 84 12.11 -8.58 -3.18
N LEU A 85 10.90 -9.13 -3.39
CA LEU A 85 10.59 -10.53 -3.14
C LEU A 85 11.14 -11.50 -4.20
N GLY A 86 11.82 -11.01 -5.24
CA GLY A 86 12.34 -11.83 -6.33
C GLY A 86 11.28 -12.31 -7.34
N ARG A 87 10.06 -11.74 -7.28
CA ARG A 87 8.96 -12.00 -8.21
C ARG A 87 9.06 -11.05 -9.42
N TYR A 88 10.10 -11.22 -10.23
CA TYR A 88 10.47 -10.24 -11.25
C TYR A 88 9.43 -10.12 -12.37
N GLU A 89 8.84 -11.23 -12.80
CA GLU A 89 7.79 -11.24 -13.83
C GLU A 89 6.56 -10.44 -13.37
N ASP A 90 6.14 -10.65 -12.12
CA ASP A 90 5.01 -9.92 -11.53
C ASP A 90 5.33 -8.43 -11.37
N ALA A 91 6.58 -8.11 -11.01
CA ALA A 91 7.04 -6.73 -10.89
C ALA A 91 6.96 -5.98 -12.22
N VAL A 92 7.47 -6.59 -13.30
CA VAL A 92 7.41 -6.00 -14.65
C VAL A 92 5.96 -5.78 -15.08
N ALA A 93 5.13 -6.83 -15.00
CA ALA A 93 3.73 -6.73 -15.40
C ALA A 93 2.96 -5.65 -14.62
N THR A 94 3.23 -5.53 -13.32
CA THR A 94 2.58 -4.52 -12.46
C THR A 94 3.04 -3.11 -12.81
N LEU A 95 4.34 -2.89 -13.03
CA LEU A 95 4.88 -1.57 -13.38
C LEU A 95 4.41 -1.11 -14.76
N GLU A 96 4.37 -2.01 -15.75
CA GLU A 96 3.87 -1.70 -17.09
C GLU A 96 2.37 -1.33 -17.08
N ALA A 97 1.57 -1.98 -16.24
CA ALA A 97 0.16 -1.65 -16.09
C ALA A 97 -0.11 -0.27 -15.45
N GLY A 98 0.89 0.32 -14.78
CA GLY A 98 0.80 1.61 -14.11
C GLY A 98 1.29 2.82 -14.91
N LEU A 99 1.70 2.63 -16.17
CA LEU A 99 2.13 3.66 -17.13
C LEU A 99 0.92 4.31 -17.84
#